data_AF-A0A9E5P460-F1
#
_entry.id   AF-A0A9E5P460-F1
#
_cell.length_a   1.000
_cell.length_b   1.000
_cell.length_c   1.000
_cell.angle_alpha   90.00
_cell.angle_beta   90.00
_cell.angle_gamma   90.00
#
_symmetry.space_group_name_H-M   'P 1'
#
loop_
_entity.id
_entity.type
_entity.pdbx_description
1 polymer ?
#
loop_
_entity_poly.entity_id
_entity_poly.type
_entity_poly.pdbx_seq_one_letter_code
_entity_poly.pdbx_strand_id
1 'polypeptide(L)'
;MSAYGHNGKILRVDLTARTMTEEQPPEILYRRYLGGGALSLYYLLKGLRPGTDPLGSENMLIFAASAATGTPALGFSRFTAAAKSPITGGFGESEAGG
;
A
#
# COMPACT_ATOMS: atom_id res chain seq x y z
N MET A 1 -5.19 -2.08 -23.87
CA MET A 1 -3.77 -1.71 -23.73
C MET A 1 -3.21 -2.56 -22.61
N SER A 2 -2.10 -3.26 -22.81
CA SER A 2 -1.45 -4.00 -21.73
C SER A 2 -0.86 -3.00 -20.75
N ALA A 3 -1.24 -3.07 -19.47
CA ALA A 3 -0.63 -2.25 -18.43
C ALA A 3 0.73 -2.84 -18.05
N TYR A 4 1.75 -2.00 -17.92
CA TYR A 4 3.11 -2.40 -17.54
C TYR A 4 3.48 -1.80 -16.19
N GLY A 5 4.28 -2.54 -15.40
CA GLY A 5 4.76 -2.09 -14.09
C GLY A 5 3.78 -2.28 -12.93
N HIS A 6 2.56 -2.76 -13.16
CA HIS A 6 1.66 -3.15 -12.07
C HIS A 6 0.79 -4.33 -12.47
N ASN A 7 0.36 -5.10 -11.47
CA ASN A 7 -0.53 -6.25 -11.68
C ASN A 7 -2.01 -5.87 -11.77
N GLY A 8 -2.37 -4.60 -11.51
CA GLY A 8 -3.74 -4.08 -11.57
C GLY A 8 -4.67 -4.65 -10.49
N LYS A 9 -4.09 -5.31 -9.48
CA LYS A 9 -4.78 -6.04 -8.43
C LYS A 9 -4.22 -5.64 -7.08
N ILE A 10 -5.10 -5.46 -6.10
CA ILE A 10 -4.75 -5.21 -4.70
C ILE A 10 -5.55 -6.17 -3.84
N LEU A 11 -4.87 -6.94 -3.00
CA LEU A 11 -5.52 -7.82 -2.05
C LEU A 11 -5.88 -7.02 -0.79
N ARG A 12 -7.16 -7.02 -0.42
CA ARG A 12 -7.64 -6.51 0.86
C ARG A 12 -7.91 -7.68 1.78
N VAL A 13 -7.26 -7.67 2.94
CA VAL A 13 -7.40 -8.70 3.97
C VAL A 13 -8.01 -8.06 5.22
N ASP A 14 -9.13 -8.61 5.67
CA ASP A 14 -9.72 -8.28 6.97
C ASP A 14 -9.38 -9.42 7.93
N LEU A 15 -8.54 -9.12 8.93
CA LEU A 15 -8.09 -10.11 9.92
C LEU A 15 -9.16 -10.39 10.99
N THR A 16 -10.09 -9.47 11.23
CA THR A 16 -11.18 -9.63 12.18
C THR A 16 -12.26 -10.53 11.58
N ALA A 17 -12.70 -10.24 10.36
CA ALA A 17 -13.69 -11.03 9.63
C ALA A 17 -13.10 -12.30 8.99
N ARG A 18 -11.77 -12.39 8.89
CA ARG A 18 -11.03 -13.47 8.23
C ARG A 18 -11.41 -13.62 6.75
N THR A 19 -11.58 -12.49 6.07
CA THR A 19 -11.97 -12.45 4.66
C THR A 19 -10.88 -11.85 3.80
N MET A 20 -10.85 -12.26 2.53
CA MET A 20 -9.94 -11.73 1.51
C MET A 20 -10.74 -11.34 0.27
N THR A 21 -10.47 -10.14 -0.25
CA THR A 21 -11.11 -9.63 -1.46
C THR A 21 -10.07 -9.00 -2.38
N GLU A 22 -10.28 -9.09 -3.69
CA GLU A 22 -9.43 -8.45 -4.69
C GLU A 22 -10.08 -7.16 -5.17
N GLU A 23 -9.35 -6.05 -5.10
CA GLU A 23 -9.71 -4.77 -5.70
C GLU A 23 -8.94 -4.62 -7.03
N GLN A 24 -9.62 -4.08 -8.06
CA GLN A 24 -9.00 -3.73 -9.35
C GLN A 24 -9.17 -2.22 -9.60
N PRO A 25 -8.31 -1.37 -9.02
CA PRO A 25 -8.34 0.07 -9.26
C PRO A 25 -8.12 0.43 -10.73
N PRO A 26 -8.67 1.57 -11.19
CA PRO A 26 -8.43 2.05 -12.54
C PRO A 26 -6.95 2.40 -12.74
N GLU A 27 -6.45 2.21 -13.97
CA GLU A 27 -5.04 2.42 -14.34
C GLU A 27 -4.48 3.79 -13.92
N ILE A 28 -5.33 4.83 -13.96
CA ILE A 28 -4.96 6.20 -13.56
C ILE A 28 -4.42 6.28 -12.14
N LEU A 29 -4.84 5.40 -11.23
CA LEU A 29 -4.34 5.36 -9.86
C LEU A 29 -2.85 4.98 -9.84
N TYR A 30 -2.48 3.93 -10.58
CA TYR A 30 -1.10 3.48 -10.70
C TYR A 30 -0.23 4.50 -11.43
N ARG A 31 -0.74 5.13 -12.49
CA ARG A 31 -0.01 6.19 -13.21
C ARG A 31 0.23 7.43 -12.36
N ARG A 32 -0.67 7.75 -11.43
CA ARG A 32 -0.57 8.92 -10.55
C ARG A 32 0.37 8.68 -9.37
N TYR A 33 0.33 7.50 -8.76
CA TYR A 33 1.02 7.23 -7.49
C TYR A 33 2.21 6.28 -7.62
N LEU A 34 2.39 5.59 -8.75
CA LEU A 34 3.52 4.70 -9.05
C LEU A 34 3.75 3.51 -8.09
N GLY A 35 2.93 3.35 -7.05
CA GLY A 35 3.05 2.29 -6.04
C GLY A 35 3.68 2.79 -4.73
N GLY A 36 4.26 1.87 -3.97
CA GLY A 36 5.00 2.14 -2.74
C GLY A 36 4.29 3.04 -1.71
N GLY A 37 5.04 3.94 -1.09
CA GLY A 37 4.53 4.89 -0.09
C GLY A 37 3.42 5.80 -0.57
N ALA A 38 3.50 6.32 -1.80
CA ALA A 38 2.49 7.23 -2.33
C ALA A 38 1.13 6.53 -2.51
N LEU A 39 1.12 5.30 -3.03
CA LEU A 39 -0.09 4.50 -3.11
C LEU A 39 -0.60 4.11 -1.71
N SER A 40 0.31 3.80 -0.78
CA SER A 40 -0.05 3.46 0.60
C SER A 40 -0.71 4.65 1.31
N LEU A 41 -0.16 5.86 1.16
CA LEU A 41 -0.72 7.09 1.71
C LEU A 41 -2.08 7.40 1.10
N TYR A 42 -2.27 7.19 -0.20
CA TYR A 42 -3.59 7.31 -0.85
C TYR A 42 -4.64 6.44 -0.15
N TYR A 43 -4.32 5.17 0.12
CA TYR A 43 -5.25 4.26 0.79
C TYR A 43 -5.48 4.65 2.25
N LEU A 44 -4.44 5.04 3.00
CA LEU A 44 -4.59 5.50 4.38
C LEU A 44 -5.47 6.75 4.48
N LEU A 45 -5.26 7.75 3.62
CA LEU A 45 -6.08 8.97 3.59
C LEU A 45 -7.54 8.68 3.22
N LYS A 46 -7.79 7.67 2.39
CA LYS A 46 -9.14 7.28 1.97
C LYS A 46 -9.88 6.43 3.00
N GLY A 47 -9.16 5.55 3.71
CA GLY A 47 -9.76 4.55 4.60
C GLY A 47 -9.70 4.88 6.08
N LEU A 48 -8.79 5.74 6.53
CA LEU A 48 -8.70 6.11 7.95
C LEU A 48 -9.52 7.34 8.28
N ARG A 49 -10.20 7.28 9.42
CA ARG A 49 -10.90 8.44 9.99
C ARG A 49 -9.91 9.30 10.79
N PRO A 50 -10.11 10.63 10.85
CA PRO A 50 -9.38 11.46 11.80
C PRO A 50 -9.52 10.90 13.22
N GLY A 51 -8.42 10.86 13.95
CA GLY A 51 -8.41 10.32 15.32
C GLY A 51 -8.38 8.79 15.45
N THR A 52 -8.31 8.01 14.37
CA THR A 52 -8.12 6.54 14.46
C THR A 52 -6.95 6.19 15.38
N ASP A 53 -7.15 5.27 16.32
CA ASP A 53 -6.10 4.73 17.16
C ASP A 53 -5.07 3.98 16.29
N PRO A 54 -3.77 4.38 16.30
CA PRO A 54 -2.74 3.71 15.52
C PRO A 54 -2.49 2.23 15.91
N LEU A 55 -2.92 1.79 17.09
CA LEU A 55 -2.85 0.38 17.51
C LEU A 55 -4.20 -0.33 17.47
N GLY A 56 -5.27 0.37 17.06
CA GLY A 56 -6.61 -0.19 16.95
C GLY A 56 -6.82 -0.99 15.67
N SER A 57 -7.86 -1.83 15.65
CA SER A 57 -8.25 -2.68 14.50
C SER A 57 -8.62 -1.89 13.24
N GLU A 58 -8.93 -0.61 13.39
CA GLU A 58 -9.29 0.28 12.29
C GLU A 58 -8.06 0.83 11.54
N ASN A 59 -6.86 0.69 12.10
CA ASN A 59 -5.63 1.07 11.39
C ASN A 59 -5.32 0.04 10.30
N MET A 60 -4.85 0.52 9.14
CA MET A 60 -4.46 -0.34 8.04
C MET A 60 -2.95 -0.50 8.01
N LEU A 61 -2.49 -1.74 7.93
CA LEU A 61 -1.12 -2.08 7.56
C LEU A 61 -1.07 -2.40 6.08
N ILE A 62 -0.30 -1.63 5.31
CA ILE A 62 -0.22 -1.73 3.86
C ILE A 62 1.17 -2.18 3.46
N PHE A 63 1.23 -3.20 2.61
CA PHE A 63 2.43 -3.62 1.90
C PHE A 63 2.28 -3.26 0.43
N ALA A 64 3.19 -2.46 -0.10
CA ALA A 64 3.10 -1.95 -1.47
C ALA A 64 4.45 -2.03 -2.19
N ALA A 65 4.44 -2.66 -3.36
CA ALA A 65 5.55 -2.59 -4.29
C ALA A 65 5.48 -1.29 -5.13
N SER A 66 6.62 -0.84 -5.65
CA SER A 66 6.67 0.23 -6.64
C SER A 66 6.57 -0.32 -8.06
N ALA A 67 6.25 0.52 -9.05
CA ALA A 67 6.02 0.07 -10.42
C ALA A 67 7.23 -0.60 -11.09
N ALA A 68 8.44 -0.34 -10.58
CA ALA A 68 9.68 -0.95 -11.06
C ALA A 68 10.07 -2.22 -10.28
N THR A 69 9.41 -2.53 -9.16
CA THR A 69 9.74 -3.69 -8.32
C THR A 69 9.52 -5.00 -9.10
N GLY A 70 10.50 -5.91 -9.04
CA GLY A 70 10.44 -7.20 -9.73
C GLY A 70 10.85 -7.16 -11.22
N THR A 71 11.23 -5.99 -11.72
CA THR A 71 11.89 -5.88 -13.04
C THR A 71 13.33 -6.41 -12.97
N PRO A 72 13.96 -6.80 -14.09
CA PRO A 72 15.36 -7.27 -14.10
C PRO A 72 16.39 -6.15 -13.88
N ALA A 73 15.95 -4.92 -13.54
CA ALA A 73 16.84 -3.82 -13.28
C ALA A 73 17.49 -3.94 -11.90
N LEU A 74 18.76 -3.53 -11.80
CA LEU A 74 19.56 -3.66 -10.58
C LEU A 74 18.96 -2.83 -9.43
N GLY A 75 18.78 -3.46 -8.27
CA GLY A 75 18.33 -2.79 -7.04
C GLY A 75 16.81 -2.60 -6.89
N PHE A 76 15.99 -3.08 -7.83
CA PHE A 76 14.53 -2.94 -7.79
C PHE A 76 13.82 -4.13 -7.11
N SER A 77 14.24 -4.49 -5.90
CA SER A 77 13.63 -5.55 -5.09
C SER A 77 12.92 -5.07 -3.82
N ARG A 78 12.68 -3.75 -3.73
CA ARG A 78 12.10 -3.12 -2.53
C ARG A 78 10.58 -3.11 -2.51
N PHE A 79 10.06 -3.10 -1.29
CA PHE A 79 8.66 -2.83 -0.98
C PHE A 79 8.54 -1.90 0.24
N THR A 80 7.41 -1.20 0.27
CA THR A 80 6.98 -0.34 1.36
C THR A 80 6.10 -1.11 2.34
N ALA A 81 6.32 -0.92 3.63
CA ALA A 81 5.35 -1.19 4.69
C ALA A 81 4.90 0.13 5.32
N ALA A 82 3.60 0.41 5.35
CA ALA A 82 3.07 1.69 5.84
C ALA A 82 1.78 1.54 6.64
N ALA A 83 1.59 2.44 7.61
CA ALA A 83 0.42 2.53 8.48
C ALA A 83 0.32 3.92 9.13
N LYS A 84 -0.73 4.18 9.91
CA LYS A 84 -0.67 5.28 10.90
C LYS A 84 0.31 4.89 12.01
N SER A 85 1.30 5.74 12.27
CA SER A 85 2.38 5.45 13.24
C SER A 85 1.88 5.63 14.68
N PRO A 86 2.17 4.67 15.59
CA PRO A 86 1.89 4.84 17.02
C PRO A 86 2.87 5.78 17.73
N ILE A 87 4.05 6.02 17.14
CA ILE A 87 5.07 6.88 17.73
C ILE A 87 4.79 8.35 17.39
N THR A 88 4.45 8.63 16.14
CA THR A 88 4.29 10.01 15.65
C THR A 88 2.84 10.44 15.49
N GLY A 89 1.89 9.50 15.47
CA GLY A 89 0.48 9.76 15.18
C GLY A 89 0.17 10.11 13.72
N GLY A 90 1.20 10.22 12.87
CA GLY A 90 1.09 10.58 11.45
C GLY A 90 1.23 9.38 10.51
N PHE A 91 1.57 9.66 9.24
CA PHE A 91 1.95 8.63 8.28
C PHE A 91 3.29 8.01 8.68
N GLY A 92 3.31 6.70 8.92
CA GLY A 92 4.50 5.91 9.17
C GLY A 92 4.78 5.02 7.97
N GLU A 93 6.01 5.09 7.48
CA GLU A 93 6.49 4.33 6.32
C GLU A 93 7.86 3.72 6.64
N SER A 94 8.09 2.51 6.15
CA SER A 94 9.38 1.85 6.17
C SER A 94 9.57 1.05 4.89
N GLU A 95 10.82 0.92 4.46
CA GLU A 95 11.20 0.21 3.25
C GLU A 95 12.05 -1.00 3.61
N ALA A 96 11.79 -2.13 2.95
CA ALA A 96 12.64 -3.31 3.01
C ALA A 96 12.91 -3.84 1.60
N GLY A 97 14.07 -4.49 1.44
CA GLY A 97 14.42 -5.24 0.22
C GLY A 97 14.46 -6.74 0.49
N GLY A 98 15.09 -7.47 -0.44
CA GLY A 98 15.34 -8.91 -0.41
C GLY A 98 15.94 -9.37 -1.72
#